data_AF-A0A3C2AGQ6-F1
#
_entry.id   AF-A0A3C2AGQ6-F1
#
_cell.length_a   1.000
_cell.length_b   1.000
_cell.length_c   1.000
_cell.angle_alpha   90.00
_cell.angle_beta   90.00
_cell.angle_gamma   90.00
#
_symmetry.space_group_name_H-M   'P 1'
#
loop_
_entity.id
_entity.type
_entity.pdbx_description
1 polymer ?
#
loop_
_entity_poly.entity_id
_entity_poly.type
_entity_poly.pdbx_seq_one_letter_code
_entity_poly.pdbx_strand_id
1 'polypeptide(L)'
;MKTNKTILKVIATLLFLFITTPNTFAEEENGTADKKRVSLEYEIDPYYSSIDLFISLTDKPIPDVGEKEEVEIYKDLLYSSHIPQFLLLEASVNPLPSLGVYLKDRNLDTYNRGEISPNFNLIKAMTAGFEEPHALSVFFGNVLNFVTPGEDRLYGNKGYMGYLFSMGNYHIKDNVLINDNWYEIEWKIKGDRKTPTSRLNW
;
A
#
# COMPACT_ATOMS: atom_id res chain seq x y z
N MET A 1 36.29 14.18 9.40
CA MET A 1 34.82 14.11 9.18
C MET A 1 34.15 14.01 10.56
N LYS A 2 33.60 15.10 11.10
CA LYS A 2 32.93 15.07 12.41
C LYS A 2 31.47 14.71 12.19
N THR A 3 31.10 13.46 12.44
CA THR A 3 29.70 13.00 12.39
C THR A 3 28.89 13.81 13.40
N ASN A 4 27.91 14.58 12.90
CA ASN A 4 27.06 15.43 13.72
C ASN A 4 26.14 14.54 14.56
N LYS A 5 26.39 14.43 15.87
CA LYS A 5 25.66 13.57 16.81
C LYS A 5 24.14 13.80 16.78
N THR A 6 23.68 14.94 16.30
CA THR A 6 22.26 15.28 16.11
C THR A 6 21.63 14.50 14.95
N ILE A 7 22.33 14.34 13.83
CA ILE A 7 21.85 13.58 12.66
C ILE A 7 21.74 12.10 13.01
N LEU A 8 22.74 11.56 13.72
CA LEU A 8 22.72 10.18 14.18
C LEU A 8 21.55 9.91 15.15
N LYS A 9 21.21 10.89 16.00
CA LYS A 9 20.05 10.79 16.89
C LYS A 9 18.72 10.83 16.13
N VAL A 10 18.56 11.69 15.13
CA VAL A 10 17.34 11.74 14.31
C VAL A 10 17.17 10.45 13.51
N ILE A 11 18.24 9.94 12.90
CA ILE A 11 18.23 8.65 12.19
C ILE A 11 17.91 7.50 13.15
N ALA A 12 18.52 7.48 14.34
CA ALA A 12 18.23 6.46 15.35
C ALA A 12 16.78 6.55 15.87
N THR A 13 16.22 7.75 16.04
CA THR A 13 14.82 7.93 16.45
C THR A 13 13.84 7.52 15.36
N LEU A 14 14.13 7.82 14.09
CA LEU A 14 13.33 7.37 12.95
C LEU A 14 13.39 5.83 12.83
N LEU A 15 14.58 5.23 12.88
CA LEU A 15 14.76 3.78 12.89
C LEU A 15 14.05 3.10 14.08
N PHE A 16 14.02 3.74 15.26
CA PHE A 16 13.32 3.21 16.43
C PHE A 16 11.79 3.27 16.28
N LEU A 17 11.26 4.29 15.59
CA LEU A 17 9.85 4.37 15.20
C LEU A 17 9.47 3.30 14.15
N PHE A 18 10.37 2.97 13.22
CA PHE A 18 10.16 1.89 12.25
C PHE A 18 10.11 0.48 12.88
N ILE A 19 10.72 0.27 14.04
CA ILE A 19 10.81 -1.05 14.70
C ILE A 19 9.68 -1.27 15.72
N THR A 20 8.96 -0.22 16.14
CA THR A 20 8.05 -0.28 17.30
C THR A 20 6.58 -0.05 17.01
N THR A 21 6.16 0.02 15.75
CA THR A 21 4.73 -0.11 15.41
C THR A 21 4.42 -1.59 15.20
N PRO A 22 3.86 -2.31 16.20
CA PRO A 22 3.18 -3.55 15.88
C PRO A 22 2.07 -3.19 14.90
N ASN A 23 2.15 -3.74 13.69
CA ASN A 23 1.00 -3.79 12.80
C ASN A 23 -0.04 -4.66 13.49
N THR A 24 -0.91 -4.05 14.29
CA THR A 24 -2.13 -4.68 14.77
C THR A 24 -3.04 -4.78 13.55
N PHE A 25 -2.80 -5.79 12.73
CA PHE A 25 -3.85 -6.30 11.86
C PHE A 25 -4.94 -6.80 12.79
N ALA A 26 -6.15 -6.32 12.59
CA ALA A 26 -7.33 -6.93 13.18
C ALA A 26 -7.32 -8.40 12.76
N GLU A 27 -7.01 -9.27 13.72
CA GLU A 27 -7.17 -10.70 13.62
C GLU A 27 -8.69 -10.92 13.49
N GLU A 28 -9.17 -11.35 12.33
CA GLU A 28 -10.54 -11.84 12.22
C GLU A 28 -10.64 -13.12 13.05
N GLU A 29 -11.19 -12.96 14.24
CA GLU A 29 -11.55 -14.02 15.15
C GLU A 29 -12.48 -15.01 14.42
N ASN A 30 -12.07 -16.28 14.38
CA ASN A 30 -12.89 -17.39 13.94
C ASN A 30 -14.19 -17.43 14.74
N GLY A 31 -15.31 -16.96 14.16
CA GLY A 31 -16.60 -17.04 14.81
C GLY A 31 -17.75 -16.42 14.01
N THR A 32 -18.51 -17.28 13.33
CA THR A 32 -19.80 -16.98 12.66
C THR A 32 -19.77 -15.85 11.64
N ALA A 33 -19.70 -16.23 10.36
CA ALA A 33 -19.76 -15.35 9.19
C ALA A 33 -21.07 -14.54 9.15
N ASP A 34 -21.08 -13.41 9.84
CA ASP A 34 -22.02 -12.34 9.56
C ASP A 34 -21.59 -11.75 8.21
N LYS A 35 -22.44 -11.89 7.19
CA LYS A 35 -22.16 -11.44 5.82
C LYS A 35 -22.13 -9.91 5.77
N LYS A 36 -21.08 -9.29 6.32
CA LYS A 36 -20.87 -7.86 6.22
C LYS A 36 -20.64 -7.51 4.75
N ARG A 37 -21.66 -6.92 4.14
CA ARG A 37 -21.59 -6.39 2.77
C ARG A 37 -20.65 -5.20 2.66
N VAL A 38 -20.31 -4.58 3.79
CA VAL A 38 -19.41 -3.43 3.86
C VAL A 38 -18.39 -3.67 4.97
N SER A 39 -17.12 -3.56 4.65
CA SER A 39 -16.02 -3.54 5.63
C SER A 39 -15.16 -2.30 5.44
N LEU A 40 -14.70 -1.76 6.56
CA LEU A 40 -13.77 -0.64 6.61
C LEU A 40 -12.42 -1.18 7.06
N GLU A 41 -11.39 -0.96 6.27
CA GLU A 41 -10.01 -1.30 6.57
C GLU A 41 -9.17 -0.02 6.53
N TYR A 42 -8.02 -0.04 7.21
CA TYR A 42 -7.07 1.07 7.17
C TYR A 42 -5.64 0.53 7.22
N GLU A 43 -4.75 1.19 6.52
CA GLU A 43 -3.32 0.93 6.54
C GLU A 43 -2.59 2.18 7.04
N ILE A 44 -1.66 2.01 7.97
CA ILE A 44 -0.83 3.11 8.48
C ILE A 44 0.62 2.71 8.29
N ASP A 45 1.20 3.11 7.15
CA ASP A 45 2.62 3.00 6.87
C ASP A 45 3.23 4.40 6.60
N PRO A 46 4.49 4.65 7.02
CA PRO A 46 5.16 5.93 6.80
C PRO A 46 5.24 6.37 5.33
N TYR A 47 5.25 5.43 4.38
CA TYR A 47 5.27 5.72 2.96
C TYR A 47 3.89 5.61 2.30
N TYR A 48 2.95 4.89 2.91
CA TYR A 48 1.61 4.69 2.39
C TYR A 48 0.59 4.53 3.52
N SER A 49 -0.35 5.44 3.66
CA SER A 49 -1.45 5.29 4.62
C SER A 49 -2.77 5.43 3.92
N SER A 50 -3.68 4.47 4.10
CA SER A 50 -4.96 4.41 3.41
C SER A 50 -6.13 4.17 4.36
N ILE A 51 -7.31 4.58 3.91
CA ILE A 51 -8.60 4.15 4.44
C ILE A 51 -9.37 3.54 3.29
N ASP A 52 -9.87 2.34 3.51
CA ASP A 52 -10.41 1.44 2.51
C ASP A 52 -11.82 1.02 2.86
N LEU A 53 -12.79 1.33 1.99
CA LEU A 53 -14.16 0.88 2.10
C LEU A 53 -14.43 -0.22 1.08
N PHE A 54 -14.49 -1.46 1.57
CA PHE A 54 -14.84 -2.62 0.77
C PHE A 54 -16.35 -2.85 0.76
N ILE A 55 -16.91 -3.09 -0.42
CA ILE A 55 -18.32 -3.33 -0.64
C ILE A 55 -18.46 -4.61 -1.48
N SER A 56 -19.06 -5.64 -0.90
CA SER A 56 -19.43 -6.87 -1.60
C SER A 56 -20.65 -6.61 -2.48
N LEU A 57 -20.48 -6.68 -3.80
CA LEU A 57 -21.53 -6.48 -4.79
C LEU A 57 -22.41 -7.72 -4.97
N THR A 58 -21.96 -8.88 -4.50
CA THR A 58 -22.68 -10.16 -4.63
C THR A 58 -22.76 -10.90 -3.30
N ASP A 59 -23.75 -11.80 -3.16
CA ASP A 59 -23.90 -12.67 -1.99
C ASP A 59 -23.01 -13.93 -2.04
N LYS A 60 -22.15 -14.05 -3.07
CA LYS A 60 -21.23 -15.16 -3.25
C LYS A 60 -20.02 -14.99 -2.33
N PRO A 61 -19.58 -16.05 -1.64
CA PRO A 61 -18.33 -16.00 -0.88
C PRO A 61 -17.14 -15.83 -1.85
N ILE A 62 -16.03 -15.28 -1.34
CA ILE A 62 -14.76 -15.24 -2.07
C ILE A 62 -14.41 -16.68 -2.48
N PRO A 63 -14.22 -16.97 -3.77
CA PRO A 63 -13.85 -18.31 -4.22
C PRO A 63 -12.50 -18.72 -3.64
N ASP A 64 -12.46 -19.89 -3.03
CA ASP A 64 -11.23 -20.57 -2.63
C ASP A 64 -10.88 -21.58 -3.72
N VAL A 65 -9.79 -21.30 -4.45
CA VAL A 65 -9.36 -22.15 -5.57
C VAL A 65 -8.45 -23.30 -5.12
N GLY A 66 -8.18 -23.42 -3.81
CA GLY A 66 -7.34 -24.46 -3.25
C GLY A 66 -5.89 -24.40 -3.73
N GLU A 67 -5.24 -25.56 -3.76
CA GLU A 67 -3.85 -25.71 -4.21
C GLU A 67 -3.76 -25.58 -5.74
N LYS A 68 -3.13 -24.49 -6.21
CA LYS A 68 -2.89 -24.25 -7.64
C LYS A 68 -1.52 -23.65 -7.89
N GLU A 69 -0.96 -23.97 -9.05
CA GLU A 69 0.19 -23.27 -9.59
C GLU A 69 -0.16 -21.80 -9.87
N GLU A 70 0.80 -20.89 -9.68
CA GLU A 70 0.60 -19.43 -9.81
C GLU A 70 0.03 -19.04 -11.18
N VAL A 71 0.49 -19.71 -12.24
CA VAL A 71 0.00 -19.50 -13.61
C VAL A 71 -1.47 -19.85 -13.77
N GLU A 72 -1.95 -20.87 -13.05
CA GLU A 72 -3.36 -21.25 -13.07
C GLU A 72 -4.21 -20.25 -12.29
N ILE A 73 -3.70 -19.73 -11.16
CA ILE A 73 -4.33 -18.66 -10.40
C ILE A 73 -4.50 -17.41 -11.27
N TYR A 74 -3.48 -17.03 -12.04
CA TYR A 74 -3.57 -15.88 -12.95
C TYR A 74 -4.57 -16.11 -14.08
N LYS A 75 -4.61 -17.30 -14.67
CA LYS A 75 -5.62 -17.64 -15.69
C LYS A 75 -7.02 -17.54 -15.10
N ASP A 76 -7.25 -18.07 -13.90
CA ASP A 76 -8.55 -18.02 -13.25
C ASP A 76 -8.96 -16.59 -12.92
N LEU A 77 -8.04 -15.77 -12.40
CA LEU A 77 -8.26 -14.32 -12.19
C LEU A 77 -8.64 -13.63 -13.50
N LEU A 78 -7.88 -13.88 -14.57
CA LEU A 78 -8.12 -13.29 -15.89
C LEU A 78 -9.51 -13.64 -16.42
N TYR A 79 -9.86 -14.92 -16.44
CA TYR A 79 -11.15 -15.37 -16.99
C TYR A 79 -12.34 -15.06 -16.08
N SER A 80 -12.15 -14.99 -14.75
CA SER A 80 -13.23 -14.64 -13.83
C SER A 80 -13.50 -13.14 -13.74
N SER A 81 -12.55 -12.28 -14.11
CA SER A 81 -12.60 -10.81 -13.93
C SER A 81 -13.75 -10.07 -14.65
N HIS A 82 -14.47 -10.71 -15.56
CA HIS A 82 -15.48 -10.06 -16.40
C HIS A 82 -16.75 -9.61 -15.64
N ILE A 83 -17.01 -10.13 -14.44
CA ILE A 83 -18.10 -9.68 -13.56
C ILE A 83 -17.50 -9.32 -12.19
N PRO A 84 -17.41 -8.03 -11.83
CA PRO A 84 -16.89 -7.59 -10.54
C PRO A 84 -17.76 -8.05 -9.37
N GLN A 85 -17.14 -8.63 -8.35
CA GLN A 85 -17.77 -9.04 -7.10
C GLN A 85 -17.56 -8.04 -5.98
N PHE A 86 -16.53 -7.19 -6.09
CA PHE A 86 -16.13 -6.24 -5.07
C PHE A 86 -15.96 -4.85 -5.67
N LEU A 87 -16.40 -3.87 -4.89
CA LEU A 87 -16.07 -2.46 -5.04
C LEU A 87 -15.22 -2.04 -3.85
N LEU A 88 -14.08 -1.44 -4.10
CA LEU A 88 -13.24 -0.83 -3.07
C LEU A 88 -13.12 0.66 -3.37
N LEU A 89 -13.41 1.49 -2.37
CA LEU A 89 -13.10 2.92 -2.37
C LEU A 89 -11.94 3.15 -1.43
N GLU A 90 -10.89 3.79 -1.91
CA GLU A 90 -9.69 4.07 -1.13
C GLU A 90 -9.39 5.56 -1.16
N ALA A 91 -9.00 6.08 0.01
CA ALA A 91 -8.36 7.37 0.15
C ALA A 91 -6.99 7.14 0.76
N SER A 92 -5.92 7.52 0.05
CA SER A 92 -4.55 7.31 0.49
C SER A 92 -3.77 8.61 0.58
N VAL A 93 -2.79 8.62 1.49
CA VAL A 93 -1.82 9.69 1.68
C VAL A 93 -0.44 9.07 1.81
N ASN A 94 0.60 9.80 1.40
CA ASN A 94 1.99 9.35 1.45
C ASN A 94 2.76 10.23 2.45
N PRO A 95 2.83 9.86 3.75
CA PRO A 95 3.28 10.76 4.82
C PRO A 95 4.74 11.20 4.69
N LEU A 96 5.67 10.30 4.42
CA LEU A 96 7.09 10.63 4.28
C LEU A 96 7.38 11.45 3.02
N PRO A 97 6.87 11.11 1.82
CA PRO A 97 6.96 12.00 0.66
C PRO A 97 6.43 13.41 0.94
N SER A 98 5.26 13.50 1.59
CA SER A 98 4.66 14.77 2.00
C SER A 98 5.50 15.53 3.03
N LEU A 99 6.14 14.83 3.96
CA LEU A 99 7.07 15.43 4.92
C LEU A 99 8.31 16.01 4.21
N GLY A 100 8.84 15.31 3.22
CA GLY A 100 9.96 15.81 2.42
C GLY A 100 9.60 17.12 1.71
N VAL A 101 8.40 17.18 1.12
CA VAL A 101 7.84 18.41 0.54
C VAL A 101 7.73 19.53 1.58
N TYR A 102 7.14 19.23 2.73
CA TYR A 102 6.98 20.20 3.81
C TYR A 102 8.32 20.76 4.29
N LEU A 103 9.33 19.89 4.48
CA LEU A 103 10.66 20.33 4.90
C LEU A 103 11.31 21.23 3.84
N LYS A 104 11.18 20.91 2.56
CA LYS A 104 11.76 21.74 1.49
C LYS A 104 11.05 23.09 1.35
N ASP A 105 9.72 23.12 1.49
CA ASP A 105 8.89 24.32 1.32
C ASP A 105 8.91 25.25 2.54
N ARG A 106 8.86 24.69 3.76
CA ARG A 106 8.64 25.45 5.01
C ARG A 106 9.83 25.45 5.96
N ASN A 107 10.76 24.52 5.84
CA ASN A 107 11.90 24.39 6.75
C ASN A 107 13.20 24.09 5.99
N LEU A 108 13.52 24.98 5.05
CA LEU A 108 14.64 24.84 4.13
C LEU A 108 15.98 24.66 4.87
N ASP A 109 16.15 25.30 6.04
CA ASP A 109 17.33 25.10 6.88
C ASP A 109 17.49 23.64 7.33
N THR A 110 16.40 23.00 7.76
CA THR A 110 16.43 21.58 8.13
C THR A 110 16.69 20.69 6.92
N TYR A 111 16.03 20.98 5.79
CA TYR A 111 16.23 20.25 4.53
C TYR A 111 17.70 20.31 4.06
N ASN A 112 18.30 21.50 4.09
CA ASN A 112 19.69 21.73 3.67
C ASN A 112 20.72 21.12 4.63
N ARG A 113 20.38 20.91 5.91
CA ARG A 113 21.24 20.15 6.83
C ARG A 113 21.35 18.67 6.46
N GLY A 114 20.43 18.16 5.63
CA GLY A 114 20.50 16.83 5.03
C GLY A 114 21.45 16.74 3.82
N GLU A 115 21.96 17.87 3.31
CA GLU A 115 22.88 17.89 2.17
C GLU A 115 24.24 17.32 2.58
N ILE A 116 24.61 16.17 1.99
CA ILE A 116 25.89 15.50 2.26
C ILE A 116 26.89 15.76 1.13
N SER A 117 26.40 15.88 -0.11
CA SER A 117 27.19 16.27 -1.27
C SER A 117 26.30 17.01 -2.27
N PRO A 118 26.84 17.73 -3.28
CA PRO A 118 26.04 18.52 -4.23
C PRO A 118 24.95 17.75 -5.00
N ASN A 119 25.04 16.42 -5.04
CA ASN A 119 24.09 15.54 -5.72
C ASN A 119 23.36 14.59 -4.75
N PHE A 120 23.56 14.74 -3.44
CA PHE A 120 22.99 13.82 -2.46
C PHE A 120 22.53 14.55 -1.20
N ASN A 121 21.22 14.52 -1.01
CA ASN A 121 20.53 14.98 0.18
C ASN A 121 19.88 13.78 0.88
N LEU A 122 20.21 13.56 2.16
CA LEU A 122 19.70 12.44 2.94
C LEU A 122 18.19 12.55 3.19
N ILE A 123 17.67 13.76 3.43
CA ILE A 123 16.22 13.96 3.64
C ILE A 123 15.47 13.62 2.37
N LYS A 124 15.99 14.05 1.21
CA LYS A 124 15.45 13.65 -0.10
C LYS A 124 15.44 12.14 -0.27
N ALA A 125 16.53 11.45 0.07
CA ALA A 125 16.62 10.00 -0.06
C ALA A 125 15.65 9.26 0.88
N MET A 126 15.51 9.70 2.13
CA MET A 126 14.60 9.07 3.12
C MET A 126 13.12 9.41 2.92
N THR A 127 12.81 10.40 2.09
CA THR A 127 11.43 10.80 1.77
C THR A 127 11.07 10.49 0.33
N ALA A 128 11.96 9.79 -0.40
CA ALA A 128 11.65 9.26 -1.71
C ALA A 128 10.63 8.12 -1.58
N GLY A 129 9.67 8.07 -2.49
CA GLY A 129 8.58 7.10 -2.44
C GLY A 129 7.61 7.38 -3.59
N PHE A 130 6.32 7.27 -3.32
CA PHE A 130 5.27 7.66 -4.25
C PHE A 130 5.44 9.09 -4.78
N GLU A 131 5.08 9.28 -6.04
CA GLU A 131 5.19 10.56 -6.72
C GLU A 131 3.95 11.44 -6.50
N GLU A 132 3.01 11.02 -5.66
CA GLU A 132 1.84 11.79 -5.28
C GLU A 132 1.81 12.01 -3.75
N PRO A 133 1.29 13.13 -3.25
CA PRO A 133 1.07 13.30 -1.81
C PRO A 133 -0.13 12.49 -1.29
N HIS A 134 -1.13 12.29 -2.14
CA HIS A 134 -2.39 11.61 -1.84
C HIS A 134 -3.10 11.21 -3.14
N ALA A 135 -4.00 10.22 -3.03
CA ALA A 135 -4.86 9.80 -4.13
C ALA A 135 -6.23 9.36 -3.60
N LEU A 136 -7.23 9.43 -4.48
CA LEU A 136 -8.51 8.75 -4.33
C LEU A 136 -8.60 7.68 -5.40
N SER A 137 -8.98 6.47 -5.01
CA SER A 137 -9.08 5.36 -5.95
C SER A 137 -10.38 4.58 -5.78
N VAL A 138 -10.83 4.01 -6.89
CA VAL A 138 -12.00 3.15 -6.97
C VAL A 138 -11.60 1.90 -7.73
N PHE A 139 -11.66 0.75 -7.06
CA PHE A 139 -11.38 -0.54 -7.65
C PHE A 139 -12.68 -1.34 -7.83
N PHE A 140 -12.86 -1.91 -9.02
CA PHE A 140 -13.94 -2.83 -9.36
C PHE A 140 -13.34 -4.14 -9.85
N GLY A 141 -13.50 -5.22 -9.09
CA GLY A 141 -12.88 -6.48 -9.47
C GLY A 141 -13.32 -7.69 -8.66
N ASN A 142 -12.53 -8.74 -8.81
CA ASN A 142 -12.69 -10.01 -8.12
C ASN A 142 -11.52 -10.26 -7.19
N VAL A 143 -11.85 -10.84 -6.05
CA VAL A 143 -10.90 -11.38 -5.08
C VAL A 143 -11.05 -12.89 -5.11
N LEU A 144 -9.95 -13.61 -5.05
CA LEU A 144 -9.95 -15.05 -4.77
C LEU A 144 -8.96 -15.35 -3.65
N ASN A 145 -9.23 -16.42 -2.91
CA ASN A 145 -8.27 -17.02 -2.00
C ASN A 145 -7.61 -18.21 -2.69
N PHE A 146 -6.31 -18.40 -2.46
CA PHE A 146 -5.57 -19.54 -3.02
C PHE A 146 -4.62 -20.17 -2.00
N VAL A 147 -4.19 -21.41 -2.24
CA VAL A 147 -3.14 -22.09 -1.48
C VAL A 147 -2.02 -22.46 -2.46
N THR A 148 -0.77 -22.29 -2.04
CA THR A 148 0.38 -22.68 -2.86
C THR A 148 0.78 -24.14 -2.55
N PRO A 149 1.25 -24.92 -3.54
CA PRO A 149 1.69 -26.29 -3.30
C PRO A 149 2.73 -26.43 -2.19
N GLY A 150 2.45 -27.35 -1.25
CA GLY A 150 3.30 -27.63 -0.09
C GLY A 150 3.05 -26.75 1.16
N GLU A 151 2.00 -25.92 1.18
CA GLU A 151 1.58 -25.17 2.38
C GLU A 151 0.46 -25.91 3.15
N ASP A 152 0.70 -26.24 4.42
CA ASP A 152 -0.18 -27.12 5.22
C ASP A 152 -1.54 -26.50 5.65
N ARG A 153 -1.76 -25.18 5.55
CA ARG A 153 -3.09 -24.53 5.75
C ARG A 153 -3.17 -23.02 5.47
N LEU A 154 -4.34 -22.66 4.92
CA LEU A 154 -4.99 -21.35 4.72
C LEU A 154 -4.54 -20.21 5.65
N TYR A 155 -3.62 -19.35 5.20
CA TYR A 155 -3.52 -18.00 5.76
C TYR A 155 -3.37 -16.96 4.65
N GLY A 156 -4.49 -16.32 4.32
CA GLY A 156 -4.50 -14.94 3.82
C GLY A 156 -3.95 -14.67 2.42
N ASN A 157 -3.64 -15.70 1.63
CA ASN A 157 -3.23 -15.54 0.24
C ASN A 157 -4.41 -15.06 -0.60
N LYS A 158 -4.30 -13.86 -1.17
CA LYS A 158 -5.38 -13.22 -1.94
C LYS A 158 -4.88 -12.83 -3.32
N GLY A 159 -5.66 -13.18 -4.34
CA GLY A 159 -5.49 -12.69 -5.70
C GLY A 159 -6.56 -11.65 -6.00
N TYR A 160 -6.18 -10.54 -6.62
CA TYR A 160 -7.07 -9.47 -7.07
C TYR A 160 -6.94 -9.31 -8.57
N MET A 161 -8.06 -9.13 -9.26
CA MET A 161 -8.07 -8.74 -10.66
C MET A 161 -9.25 -7.80 -10.92
N GLY A 162 -8.99 -6.65 -11.53
CA GLY A 162 -10.05 -5.69 -11.79
C GLY A 162 -9.57 -4.38 -12.39
N TYR A 163 -10.52 -3.46 -12.54
CA TYR A 163 -10.26 -2.12 -13.03
C TYR A 163 -10.06 -1.19 -11.84
N LEU A 164 -8.99 -0.40 -11.88
CA LEU A 164 -8.71 0.65 -10.92
C LEU A 164 -8.84 1.99 -11.63
N PHE A 165 -9.61 2.90 -11.04
CA PHE A 165 -9.60 4.30 -11.41
C PHE A 165 -9.01 5.10 -10.25
N SER A 166 -7.99 5.90 -10.52
CA SER A 166 -7.31 6.71 -9.52
C SER A 166 -7.30 8.17 -9.95
N MET A 167 -7.33 9.08 -8.99
CA MET A 167 -7.22 10.52 -9.25
C MET A 167 -6.48 11.25 -8.15
N GLY A 168 -5.87 12.38 -8.53
CA GLY A 168 -5.18 13.30 -7.63
C GLY A 168 -4.97 14.67 -8.29
N ASN A 169 -4.42 15.59 -7.52
CA ASN A 169 -4.22 16.99 -7.94
C ASN A 169 -2.78 17.50 -7.77
N TYR A 170 -1.85 16.62 -7.42
CA TYR A 170 -0.44 16.96 -7.30
C TYR A 170 0.48 15.80 -7.65
N HIS A 171 1.67 16.16 -8.11
CA HIS A 171 2.85 15.30 -8.17
C HIS A 171 3.98 15.85 -7.28
N ILE A 172 4.87 14.99 -6.84
CA ILE A 172 6.06 15.29 -6.05
C ILE A 172 7.27 14.95 -6.92
N LYS A 173 8.09 15.96 -7.21
CA LYS A 173 9.38 15.77 -7.87
C LYS A 173 10.48 16.44 -7.08
N ASP A 174 11.47 15.66 -6.66
CA ASP A 174 12.59 16.14 -5.84
C ASP A 174 12.13 16.90 -4.58
N ASN A 175 11.09 16.37 -3.90
CA ASN A 175 10.40 17.01 -2.78
C ASN A 175 9.82 18.40 -3.11
N VAL A 176 9.51 18.68 -4.37
CA VAL A 176 8.74 19.85 -4.79
C VAL A 176 7.34 19.39 -5.16
N LEU A 177 6.33 20.05 -4.61
CA LEU A 177 4.94 19.81 -4.96
C LEU A 177 4.59 20.55 -6.25
N ILE A 178 4.12 19.82 -7.24
CA ILE A 178 3.71 20.31 -8.56
C ILE A 178 2.20 20.15 -8.63
N ASN A 179 1.47 21.24 -8.83
CA ASN A 179 0.02 21.19 -9.03
C ASN A 179 -0.27 20.63 -10.43
N ASP A 180 -0.92 19.48 -10.45
CA ASP A 180 -1.21 18.74 -11.67
C ASP A 180 -2.40 17.82 -11.43
N ASN A 181 -3.53 18.10 -12.07
CA ASN A 181 -4.73 17.28 -11.96
C ASN A 181 -4.60 16.07 -12.89
N TRP A 182 -4.61 14.88 -12.32
CA TRP A 182 -4.40 13.64 -13.05
C TRP A 182 -5.51 12.63 -12.75
N TYR A 183 -5.72 11.75 -13.72
CA TYR A 183 -6.64 10.62 -13.64
C TYR A 183 -5.96 9.44 -14.31
N GLU A 184 -6.06 8.26 -13.70
CA GLU A 184 -5.47 7.04 -14.20
C GLU A 184 -6.50 5.91 -14.23
N ILE A 185 -6.43 5.09 -15.28
CA ILE A 185 -7.21 3.87 -15.40
C ILE A 185 -6.23 2.71 -15.57
N GLU A 186 -6.21 1.79 -14.62
CA GLU A 186 -5.40 0.57 -14.69
C GLU A 186 -6.31 -0.67 -14.82
N TRP A 187 -5.87 -1.66 -15.59
CA TRP A 187 -6.37 -3.02 -15.44
C TRP A 187 -5.32 -3.80 -14.64
N LYS A 188 -5.64 -4.08 -13.38
CA LYS A 188 -4.68 -4.51 -12.37
C LYS A 188 -4.90 -5.96 -11.99
N ILE A 189 -3.79 -6.69 -11.93
CA ILE A 189 -3.68 -7.98 -11.25
C ILE A 189 -2.74 -7.80 -10.07
N LYS A 190 -3.12 -8.28 -8.88
CA LYS A 190 -2.31 -8.19 -7.66
C LYS A 190 -2.37 -9.51 -6.90
N GLY A 191 -1.25 -9.94 -6.34
CA GLY A 191 -1.16 -11.06 -5.40
C GLY A 191 -0.63 -10.60 -4.04
N ASP A 192 -1.27 -11.06 -2.97
CA ASP A 192 -0.72 -11.01 -1.61
C ASP A 192 -0.52 -12.44 -1.15
N ARG A 193 0.72 -12.79 -0.78
CA ARG A 193 1.06 -14.06 -0.16
C ARG A 193 1.61 -13.82 1.23
N LYS A 194 0.98 -14.46 2.21
CA LYS A 194 1.39 -14.39 3.61
C LYS A 194 1.94 -15.73 4.03
N THR A 195 3.22 -15.76 4.36
CA THR A 195 3.89 -16.91 4.99
C THR A 195 4.20 -16.58 6.44
N PRO A 196 4.48 -17.56 7.32
CA PRO A 196 4.85 -17.29 8.71
C PRO A 196 6.08 -16.40 8.88
N THR A 197 6.96 -16.33 7.87
CA THR A 197 8.24 -15.63 7.94
C THR A 197 8.34 -14.43 6.99
N SER A 198 7.44 -14.30 6.02
CA SER A 198 7.47 -13.21 5.03
C SER A 198 6.09 -12.90 4.46
N ARG A 199 5.90 -11.65 4.04
CA ARG A 199 4.78 -11.23 3.21
C ARG A 199 5.32 -10.82 1.85
N LEU A 200 4.76 -11.39 0.79
CA LEU A 200 5.08 -11.06 -0.58
C LEU A 200 3.85 -10.36 -1.18
N ASN A 201 4.05 -9.14 -1.68
CA ASN A 201 3.04 -8.41 -2.43
C ASN A 201 3.59 -8.16 -3.83
N TRP A 202 2.78 -8.38 -4.87
CA TRP A 202 3.14 -8.10 -6.25
C TRP A 202 1.92 -7.69 -7.07
#